data_AF-A0A5D4SH35-F1
#
_entry.id   AF-A0A5D4SH35-F1
#
_cell.length_a   1.000
_cell.length_b   1.000
_cell.length_c   1.000
_cell.angle_alpha   90.00
_cell.angle_beta   90.00
_cell.angle_gamma   90.00
#
_symmetry.space_group_name_H-M   'P 1'
#
loop_
_entity.id
_entity.type
_entity.pdbx_description
1 polymer ?
#
loop_
_entity_poly.entity_id
_entity_poly.type
_entity_poly.pdbx_seq_one_letter_code
_entity_poly.pdbx_strand_id
1 'polypeptide(L)'
;MLFKKLEALYNENKTLAKAYPIQEYYPLLQHFISKEVALGSEYLSPYRFALFFSKPTIDAVRFFLGLADSENIVETLYKYECDDCGTINLLKDEDALLNFKCKQCGFKDELVKTEYLSEVKLLFKISDELLDQVKSNLKDNPLSDEFEPLTAKLERGMDEEVSLAVIDNAVYTNEGEPISKKAEKVQEKFSNYRRILRMRD
;
A
#
# COMPACT_ATOMS: atom_id res chain seq x y z
N MET A 1 -8.59 18.45 5.41
CA MET A 1 -8.18 18.38 3.99
C MET A 1 -8.18 16.95 3.49
N LEU A 2 -7.58 16.00 4.21
CA LEU A 2 -7.75 14.55 3.99
C LEU A 2 -9.21 14.13 3.80
N PHE A 3 -10.13 14.60 4.65
CA PHE A 3 -11.56 14.31 4.51
C PHE A 3 -12.12 14.64 3.12
N LYS A 4 -11.82 15.83 2.57
CA LYS A 4 -12.27 16.24 1.23
C LYS A 4 -11.70 15.34 0.13
N LYS A 5 -10.43 14.92 0.26
CA LYS A 5 -9.81 13.99 -0.70
C LYS A 5 -10.50 12.63 -0.66
N LEU A 6 -10.84 12.14 0.54
CA LEU A 6 -11.59 10.90 0.72
C LEU A 6 -13.02 11.02 0.21
N GLU A 7 -13.73 12.12 0.47
CA GLU A 7 -15.06 12.34 -0.08
C GLU A 7 -15.07 12.28 -1.61
N ALA A 8 -14.10 12.93 -2.27
CA ALA A 8 -13.96 12.86 -3.72
C ALA A 8 -13.75 11.41 -4.20
N LEU A 9 -12.80 10.69 -3.60
CA LEU A 9 -12.55 9.27 -3.90
C LEU A 9 -13.81 8.41 -3.70
N TYR A 10 -14.53 8.59 -2.61
CA TYR A 10 -15.72 7.80 -2.27
C TYR A 10 -16.90 8.07 -3.20
N ASN A 11 -17.03 9.32 -3.69
CA ASN A 11 -18.02 9.66 -4.69
C ASN A 11 -17.74 8.97 -6.04
N GLU A 12 -16.47 8.76 -6.37
CA GLU A 12 -16.03 8.11 -7.61
C GLU A 12 -15.99 6.57 -7.52
N ASN A 13 -15.66 6.03 -6.35
CA ASN A 13 -15.55 4.60 -6.06
C ASN A 13 -16.64 4.15 -5.09
N LYS A 14 -17.79 3.76 -5.66
CA LYS A 14 -18.97 3.31 -4.90
C LYS A 14 -18.73 2.01 -4.14
N THR A 15 -17.88 1.12 -4.67
CA THR A 15 -17.55 -0.15 -4.01
C THR A 15 -16.80 0.10 -2.71
N LEU A 16 -15.78 0.98 -2.75
CA LEU A 16 -15.06 1.44 -1.56
C LEU A 16 -16.01 2.09 -0.56
N ALA A 17 -16.89 2.99 -1.03
CA ALA A 17 -17.83 3.69 -0.17
C ALA A 17 -18.82 2.76 0.55
N LYS A 18 -19.27 1.71 -0.14
CA LYS A 18 -20.18 0.68 0.42
C LYS A 18 -19.44 -0.22 1.42
N ALA A 19 -18.25 -0.70 1.06
CA ALA A 19 -17.51 -1.68 1.86
C ALA A 19 -16.85 -1.04 3.10
N TYR A 20 -16.45 0.23 3.02
CA TYR A 20 -15.66 0.93 4.03
C TYR A 20 -16.22 2.33 4.32
N PRO A 21 -17.39 2.47 4.98
CA PRO A 21 -18.09 3.75 5.12
C PRO A 21 -17.20 4.88 5.67
N ILE A 22 -17.26 6.06 5.03
CA ILE A 22 -16.34 7.16 5.33
C ILE A 22 -16.45 7.64 6.78
N GLN A 23 -17.66 7.65 7.35
CA GLN A 23 -17.89 8.08 8.74
C GLN A 23 -17.20 7.16 9.75
N GLU A 24 -17.03 5.89 9.41
CA GLU A 24 -16.37 4.90 10.24
C GLU A 24 -14.86 4.87 10.00
N TYR A 25 -14.42 4.90 8.74
CA TYR A 25 -13.02 4.68 8.38
C TYR A 25 -12.16 5.95 8.38
N TYR A 26 -12.75 7.13 8.16
CA TYR A 26 -12.02 8.39 8.23
C TYR A 26 -11.29 8.62 9.56
N PRO A 27 -11.95 8.51 10.74
CA PRO A 27 -11.25 8.75 12.01
C PRO A 27 -10.12 7.73 12.26
N LEU A 28 -10.30 6.47 11.83
CA LEU A 28 -9.28 5.43 11.94
C LEU A 28 -8.07 5.76 11.07
N LEU A 29 -8.29 6.08 9.80
CA LEU A 29 -7.23 6.41 8.86
C LEU A 29 -6.49 7.68 9.30
N GLN A 30 -7.21 8.72 9.71
CA GLN A 30 -6.60 9.96 10.20
C GLN A 30 -5.70 9.70 11.40
N HIS A 31 -6.20 8.97 12.41
CA HIS A 31 -5.43 8.63 13.59
C HIS A 31 -4.19 7.81 13.25
N PHE A 32 -4.33 6.82 12.37
CA PHE A 32 -3.22 5.98 11.93
C PHE A 32 -2.14 6.75 11.19
N ILE A 33 -2.51 7.57 10.20
CA ILE A 33 -1.56 8.41 9.46
C ILE A 33 -0.81 9.33 10.42
N SER A 34 -1.51 10.03 11.31
CA SER A 34 -0.86 10.92 12.28
C SER A 34 0.15 10.18 13.16
N LYS A 35 -0.19 8.97 13.61
CA LYS A 35 0.69 8.14 14.42
C LYS A 35 1.92 7.66 13.65
N GLU A 36 1.74 7.14 12.45
CA GLU A 36 2.83 6.64 11.61
C GLU A 36 3.80 7.78 11.23
N VAL A 37 3.27 8.96 10.87
CA VAL A 37 4.09 10.14 10.56
C VAL A 37 4.82 10.67 11.78
N ALA A 38 4.20 10.65 12.97
CA ALA A 38 4.87 11.02 14.22
C ALA A 38 6.04 10.09 14.56
N LEU A 39 5.98 8.81 14.14
CA LEU A 39 7.09 7.85 14.22
C LEU A 39 8.12 8.00 13.09
N GLY A 40 7.95 8.98 12.20
CA GLY A 40 8.85 9.23 11.07
C GLY A 40 8.59 8.35 9.85
N SER A 41 7.47 7.61 9.81
CA SER A 41 7.13 6.79 8.65
C SER A 41 6.47 7.60 7.54
N GLU A 42 6.88 7.33 6.30
CA GLU A 42 6.25 7.85 5.08
C GLU A 42 5.39 6.79 4.38
N TYR A 43 5.44 5.56 4.88
CA TYR A 43 4.73 4.40 4.35
C TYR A 43 3.73 3.89 5.39
N LEU A 44 2.59 3.43 4.90
CA LEU A 44 1.54 2.83 5.69
C LEU A 44 1.54 1.32 5.47
N SER A 45 1.38 0.58 6.57
CA SER A 45 1.25 -0.88 6.53
C SER A 45 -0.21 -1.28 6.80
N PRO A 46 -0.88 -1.97 5.86
CA PRO A 46 -2.21 -2.51 6.10
C PRO A 46 -2.23 -3.51 7.27
N TYR A 47 -1.17 -4.29 7.47
CA TYR A 47 -1.04 -5.19 8.61
C TYR A 47 -1.00 -4.44 9.93
N ARG A 48 -0.20 -3.36 10.01
CA ARG A 48 -0.15 -2.51 11.22
C ARG A 48 -1.48 -1.81 11.47
N PHE A 49 -2.18 -1.37 10.42
CA PHE A 49 -3.54 -0.82 10.53
C PHE A 49 -4.52 -1.87 11.06
N ALA A 50 -4.50 -3.08 10.49
CA ALA A 50 -5.34 -4.20 10.90
C ALA A 50 -5.13 -4.56 12.37
N LEU A 51 -3.86 -4.70 12.78
CA LEU A 51 -3.48 -4.99 14.15
C LEU A 51 -3.93 -3.87 15.09
N PHE A 52 -3.67 -2.62 14.74
CA PHE A 52 -3.93 -1.48 15.61
C PHE A 52 -5.43 -1.28 15.89
N PHE A 53 -6.30 -1.54 14.91
CA PHE A 53 -7.75 -1.40 15.05
C PHE A 53 -8.51 -2.73 15.15
N SER A 54 -7.81 -3.85 15.35
CA SER A 54 -8.40 -5.19 15.42
C SER A 54 -9.31 -5.51 14.23
N LYS A 55 -8.87 -5.18 13.02
CA LYS A 55 -9.57 -5.48 11.77
C LYS A 55 -8.98 -6.73 11.10
N PRO A 56 -9.75 -7.47 10.30
CA PRO A 56 -9.20 -8.55 9.48
C PRO A 56 -8.14 -8.00 8.51
N THR A 57 -7.00 -8.67 8.43
CA THR A 57 -5.89 -8.27 7.56
C THR A 57 -6.32 -8.07 6.11
N ILE A 58 -7.09 -9.01 5.55
CA ILE A 58 -7.54 -8.93 4.16
C ILE A 58 -8.41 -7.69 3.90
N ASP A 59 -9.20 -7.27 4.89
CA ASP A 59 -10.04 -6.08 4.77
C ASP A 59 -9.22 -4.80 4.87
N ALA A 60 -8.15 -4.79 5.67
CA ALA A 60 -7.20 -3.68 5.65
C ALA A 60 -6.47 -3.61 4.30
N VAL A 61 -6.00 -4.73 3.75
CA VAL A 61 -5.36 -4.74 2.42
C VAL A 61 -6.30 -4.17 1.36
N ARG A 62 -7.55 -4.66 1.30
CA ARG A 62 -8.60 -4.15 0.41
C ARG A 62 -8.84 -2.65 0.57
N PHE A 63 -8.96 -2.18 1.81
CA PHE A 63 -9.15 -0.76 2.10
C PHE A 63 -8.01 0.09 1.53
N PHE A 64 -6.75 -0.32 1.75
CA PHE A 64 -5.57 0.39 1.25
C PHE A 64 -5.45 0.33 -0.28
N LEU A 65 -5.81 -0.79 -0.92
CA LEU A 65 -5.92 -0.87 -2.38
C LEU A 65 -6.95 0.12 -2.90
N GLY A 66 -8.11 0.23 -2.25
CA GLY A 66 -9.14 1.22 -2.57
C GLY A 66 -8.65 2.67 -2.42
N LEU A 67 -7.89 2.98 -1.37
CA LEU A 67 -7.28 4.30 -1.18
C LEU A 67 -6.31 4.68 -2.31
N ALA A 68 -5.59 3.69 -2.84
CA ALA A 68 -4.60 3.88 -3.90
C ALA A 68 -5.20 4.22 -5.29
N ASP A 69 -6.52 4.19 -5.44
CA ASP A 69 -7.19 4.80 -6.61
C ASP A 69 -6.99 6.33 -6.63
N SER A 70 -6.60 6.94 -5.50
CA SER A 70 -6.25 8.37 -5.41
C SER A 70 -4.82 8.57 -4.92
N GLU A 71 -3.91 8.87 -5.86
CA GLU A 71 -2.49 9.17 -5.58
C GLU A 71 -2.30 10.42 -4.70
N ASN A 72 -3.33 11.26 -4.61
CA ASN A 72 -3.37 12.40 -3.71
C ASN A 72 -3.54 12.01 -2.23
N ILE A 73 -3.80 10.74 -1.93
CA ILE A 73 -3.93 10.17 -0.58
C ILE A 73 -2.79 9.19 -0.33
N VAL A 74 -2.73 8.13 -1.15
CA VAL A 74 -1.75 7.06 -1.05
C VAL A 74 -1.28 6.65 -2.45
N GLU A 75 0.04 6.53 -2.63
CA GLU A 75 0.68 5.99 -3.83
C GLU A 75 1.11 4.53 -3.57
N THR A 76 0.81 3.65 -4.53
CA THR A 76 1.28 2.26 -4.50
C THR A 76 2.68 2.18 -5.10
N LEU A 77 3.62 1.58 -4.36
CA LEU A 77 4.95 1.25 -4.85
C LEU A 77 5.20 -0.25 -4.70
N TYR A 78 6.07 -0.79 -5.54
CA TYR A 78 6.52 -2.17 -5.46
C TYR A 78 7.96 -2.23 -4.98
N LYS A 79 8.23 -3.01 -3.95
CA LYS A 79 9.56 -3.23 -3.38
C LYS A 79 10.02 -4.63 -3.75
N TYR A 80 11.24 -4.72 -4.28
CA TYR A 80 11.87 -5.98 -4.63
C TYR A 80 13.36 -5.95 -4.26
N GLU A 81 13.85 -7.00 -3.60
CA GLU A 81 15.27 -7.19 -3.33
C GLU A 81 15.87 -8.00 -4.48
N CYS A 82 16.92 -7.48 -5.12
CA CYS A 82 17.51 -8.14 -6.27
C CYS A 82 18.31 -9.39 -5.85
N ASP A 83 17.90 -10.57 -6.33
CA ASP A 83 18.57 -11.85 -6.06
C ASP A 83 20.08 -11.86 -6.34
N ASP A 84 20.52 -11.16 -7.39
CA ASP A 84 21.94 -11.15 -7.79
C ASP A 84 22.84 -10.34 -6.85
N CYS A 85 22.32 -9.29 -6.21
CA CYS A 85 23.16 -8.31 -5.50
C CYS A 85 22.57 -7.75 -4.20
N GLY A 86 21.43 -8.26 -3.74
CA GLY A 86 20.74 -7.82 -2.52
C GLY A 86 20.22 -6.38 -2.56
N THR A 87 20.24 -5.73 -3.72
CA THR A 87 19.85 -4.32 -3.81
C THR A 87 18.33 -4.19 -3.74
N ILE A 88 17.84 -3.37 -2.81
CA ILE A 88 16.43 -3.01 -2.72
C ILE A 88 16.07 -2.02 -3.85
N ASN A 89 15.13 -2.42 -4.69
CA ASN A 89 14.54 -1.64 -5.77
C ASN A 89 13.12 -1.23 -5.39
N LEU A 90 12.79 0.05 -5.59
CA LEU A 90 11.45 0.60 -5.45
C LEU A 90 10.94 0.97 -6.84
N LEU A 91 9.85 0.34 -7.26
CA LEU A 91 9.26 0.47 -8.59
C LEU A 91 7.93 1.21 -8.46
N LYS A 92 7.70 2.21 -9.31
CA LYS A 92 6.54 3.10 -9.23
C LYS A 92 5.35 2.65 -10.07
N ASP A 93 5.59 1.79 -11.04
CA ASP A 93 4.62 1.39 -12.03
C ASP A 93 4.71 -0.11 -12.32
N GLU A 94 3.67 -0.63 -12.97
CA GLU A 94 3.57 -2.05 -13.28
C GLU A 94 4.41 -2.45 -14.50
N ASP A 95 4.81 -1.49 -15.34
CA ASP A 95 5.70 -1.77 -16.49
C ASP A 95 7.11 -2.13 -16.02
N ALA A 96 7.56 -1.53 -14.93
CA ALA A 96 8.82 -1.86 -14.27
C ALA A 96 8.82 -3.24 -13.61
N LEU A 97 7.65 -3.82 -13.29
CA LEU A 97 7.55 -5.21 -12.86
C LEU A 97 7.68 -6.19 -14.02
N LEU A 98 7.15 -5.83 -15.19
CA LEU A 98 7.24 -6.65 -16.40
C LEU A 98 8.63 -6.61 -17.04
N ASN A 99 9.32 -5.48 -16.92
CA ASN A 99 10.64 -5.27 -17.54
C ASN A 99 11.65 -4.87 -16.46
N PHE A 100 11.69 -5.64 -15.37
CA PHE A 100 12.53 -5.30 -14.24
C PHE A 100 13.99 -5.22 -14.66
N LYS A 101 14.66 -4.18 -14.18
CA LYS A 101 16.11 -4.02 -14.29
C LYS A 101 16.64 -3.49 -12.97
N CYS A 102 17.49 -4.27 -12.30
CA CYS A 102 18.10 -3.85 -11.06
C CYS A 102 18.95 -2.59 -11.28
N LYS A 103 18.74 -1.57 -10.42
CA LYS A 103 19.44 -0.29 -10.51
C LYS A 103 20.95 -0.38 -10.29
N GLN A 104 21.43 -1.45 -9.63
CA GLN A 104 22.84 -1.61 -9.26
C GLN A 104 23.59 -2.56 -10.21
N CYS A 105 23.18 -3.83 -10.30
CA CYS A 105 23.89 -4.82 -11.11
C CYS A 105 23.38 -4.92 -12.56
N GLY A 106 22.22 -4.32 -12.87
CA GLY A 106 21.61 -4.42 -14.19
C GLY A 106 20.95 -5.76 -14.52
N PHE A 107 20.85 -6.68 -13.55
CA PHE A 107 20.03 -7.91 -13.66
C PHE A 107 18.64 -7.59 -14.19
N LYS A 108 18.12 -8.44 -15.07
CA LYS A 108 16.81 -8.26 -15.69
C LYS A 108 15.98 -9.51 -15.54
N ASP A 109 14.71 -9.34 -15.18
CA ASP A 109 13.73 -10.41 -15.17
C ASP A 109 12.31 -9.84 -15.25
N GLU A 110 11.32 -10.72 -15.20
CA GLU A 110 9.89 -10.44 -15.23
C GLU A 110 9.30 -10.79 -13.84
N LEU A 111 9.18 -9.80 -12.95
CA LEU A 111 8.79 -9.99 -11.55
C LEU A 111 7.31 -10.37 -11.34
N VAL A 112 6.57 -10.58 -12.43
CA VAL A 112 5.17 -11.02 -12.42
C VAL A 112 5.02 -12.54 -12.54
N LYS A 113 6.15 -13.26 -12.73
CA LYS A 113 6.19 -14.72 -12.70
C LYS A 113 5.81 -15.26 -11.32
N THR A 114 5.28 -16.48 -11.29
CA THR A 114 4.77 -17.11 -10.07
C THR A 114 5.81 -17.17 -8.96
N GLU A 115 7.08 -17.40 -9.29
CA GLU A 115 8.20 -17.46 -8.32
C GLU A 115 8.48 -16.13 -7.59
N TYR A 116 8.13 -14.98 -8.18
CA TYR A 116 8.42 -13.67 -7.59
C TYR A 116 7.24 -13.06 -6.81
N LEU A 117 6.04 -13.67 -6.87
CA LEU A 117 4.83 -13.07 -6.28
C LEU A 117 4.87 -12.97 -4.76
N SER A 118 5.59 -13.86 -4.09
CA SER A 118 5.85 -13.78 -2.64
C SER A 118 6.91 -12.74 -2.31
N GLU A 119 7.84 -12.49 -3.22
CA GLU A 119 9.04 -11.65 -3.00
C GLU A 119 8.77 -10.18 -3.27
N VAL A 120 7.95 -9.87 -4.29
CA VAL A 120 7.55 -8.48 -4.56
C VAL A 120 6.55 -8.03 -3.51
N LYS A 121 6.94 -6.99 -2.78
CA LYS A 121 6.15 -6.37 -1.71
C LYS A 121 5.48 -5.10 -2.20
N LEU A 122 4.30 -4.80 -1.66
CA LEU A 122 3.53 -3.61 -1.93
C LEU A 122 3.68 -2.64 -0.77
N LEU A 123 4.08 -1.41 -1.09
CA LEU A 123 4.17 -0.31 -0.15
C LEU A 123 3.10 0.73 -0.48
N PHE A 124 2.51 1.30 0.55
CA PHE A 124 1.52 2.36 0.45
C PHE A 124 2.13 3.66 0.96
N LYS A 125 2.70 4.46 0.07
CA LYS A 125 3.34 5.73 0.42
C LYS A 125 2.29 6.81 0.63
N ILE A 126 2.38 7.58 1.70
CA ILE A 126 1.54 8.76 1.91
C ILE A 126 1.91 9.81 0.85
N SER A 127 0.93 10.48 0.24
CA SER A 127 1.22 11.56 -0.71
C SER A 127 2.04 12.68 -0.04
N ASP A 128 3.02 13.25 -0.76
CA ASP A 128 3.94 14.23 -0.18
C ASP A 128 3.19 15.44 0.41
N GLU A 129 2.13 15.91 -0.26
CA GLU A 129 1.27 16.99 0.22
C GLU A 129 0.59 16.64 1.57
N LEU A 130 0.07 15.42 1.70
CA LEU A 130 -0.58 14.97 2.94
C LEU A 130 0.45 14.76 4.05
N LEU A 131 1.62 14.21 3.71
CA LEU A 131 2.73 14.00 4.63
C LEU A 131 3.20 15.33 5.23
N ASP A 132 3.44 16.34 4.40
CA ASP A 132 3.86 17.68 4.83
C ASP A 132 2.83 18.34 5.75
N GLN A 133 1.54 18.22 5.41
CA GLN A 133 0.45 18.72 6.23
C GLN A 133 0.38 18.06 7.61
N VAL A 134 0.56 16.74 7.68
CA VAL A 134 0.54 16.03 8.97
C VAL A 134 1.76 16.44 9.79
N LYS A 135 2.93 16.53 9.17
CA LYS A 135 4.16 17.01 9.81
C LYS A 135 4.02 18.44 10.34
N SER A 136 3.35 19.35 9.62
CA SER A 136 3.13 20.73 10.10
C SER A 136 2.22 20.76 11.33
N ASN A 137 1.10 20.03 11.30
CA ASN A 137 0.14 19.98 12.42
C ASN A 137 0.74 19.37 13.69
N LEU A 138 1.74 18.48 13.56
CA LEU A 138 2.46 17.91 14.70
C LEU A 138 3.42 18.92 15.36
N LYS A 139 4.04 19.81 14.57
CA LYS A 139 4.96 20.85 15.07
C LYS A 139 4.25 21.97 15.82
N ASP A 140 2.99 22.25 15.47
CA ASP A 140 2.19 23.30 16.10
C ASP A 140 1.59 22.89 17.46
N ASN A 141 1.93 21.69 17.97
CA ASN A 141 1.41 21.16 19.23
C ASN A 141 2.45 21.29 20.36
N PRO A 142 2.30 22.21 21.32
CA PRO A 142 3.33 22.55 22.33
C PRO A 142 3.60 21.47 23.39
N LEU A 143 3.04 20.26 23.23
CA LEU A 143 3.30 19.08 24.07
C LEU A 143 4.26 18.07 23.39
N SER A 144 4.87 18.44 22.25
CA SER A 144 5.72 17.53 21.47
C SER A 144 7.12 17.27 22.06
N ASP A 145 7.53 18.00 23.11
CA ASP A 145 8.87 17.86 23.72
C ASP A 145 9.01 16.66 24.68
N GLU A 146 7.92 15.92 24.96
CA GLU A 146 7.95 14.71 25.81
C GLU A 146 7.66 13.40 25.06
N PHE A 147 7.93 13.34 23.76
CA PHE A 147 7.97 12.04 23.07
C PHE A 147 9.34 11.40 23.29
N GLU A 148 9.51 10.74 24.43
CA GLU A 148 10.49 9.65 24.53
C GLU A 148 10.29 8.72 23.33
N PRO A 149 11.37 8.30 22.64
CA PRO A 149 11.23 7.42 21.49
C PRO A 149 10.72 6.07 22.00
N LEU A 150 9.42 5.81 21.78
CA LEU A 150 8.77 4.50 21.92
C LEU A 150 9.26 3.53 20.82
N THR A 151 10.55 3.52 20.52
CA THR A 151 11.19 2.63 19.55
C THR A 151 11.30 1.20 20.08
N ALA A 152 11.18 0.96 21.39
CA ALA A 152 11.51 -0.34 22.00
C ALA A 152 10.33 -1.30 22.25
N LYS A 153 9.07 -0.96 21.91
CA LYS A 153 7.90 -1.81 22.26
C LYS A 153 6.99 -2.26 21.12
N LEU A 154 7.35 -1.95 19.88
CA LEU A 154 6.57 -2.31 18.69
C LEU A 154 7.26 -3.35 17.79
N GLU A 155 8.41 -3.91 18.21
CA GLU A 155 9.17 -4.91 17.44
C GLU A 155 8.50 -6.30 17.33
N ARG A 156 7.37 -6.54 18.02
CA ARG A 156 6.68 -7.83 17.98
C ARG A 156 5.43 -7.76 17.10
N GLY A 157 5.65 -7.62 15.79
CA GLY A 157 4.61 -7.77 14.77
C GLY A 157 4.85 -7.01 13.45
N MET A 158 6.08 -6.56 13.17
CA MET A 158 6.28 -5.34 12.38
C MET A 158 7.08 -5.43 11.07
N ASP A 159 7.21 -6.60 10.43
CA ASP A 159 7.79 -6.73 9.07
C ASP A 159 6.90 -7.50 8.08
N GLU A 160 5.60 -7.64 8.36
CA GLU A 160 4.68 -8.18 7.35
C GLU A 160 4.33 -7.08 6.33
N GLU A 161 5.03 -7.11 5.21
CA GLU A 161 4.70 -6.35 4.01
C GLU A 161 3.73 -7.16 3.13
N VAL A 162 2.79 -6.48 2.47
CA VAL A 162 1.81 -7.14 1.60
C VAL A 162 2.52 -7.62 0.34
N SER A 163 2.53 -8.92 0.06
CA SER A 163 3.10 -9.42 -1.20
C SER A 163 2.10 -9.34 -2.36
N LEU A 164 2.59 -9.36 -3.60
CA LEU A 164 1.72 -9.44 -4.78
C LEU A 164 0.78 -10.66 -4.74
N ALA A 165 1.22 -11.77 -4.15
CA ALA A 165 0.39 -12.96 -3.98
C ALA A 165 -0.87 -12.71 -3.12
N VAL A 166 -0.79 -11.84 -2.11
CA VAL A 166 -1.94 -11.49 -1.26
C VAL A 166 -2.92 -10.59 -2.02
N ILE A 167 -2.42 -9.71 -2.90
CA ILE A 167 -3.24 -8.79 -3.69
C ILE A 167 -4.20 -9.55 -4.61
N ASP A 168 -3.75 -10.64 -5.22
CA ASP A 168 -4.59 -11.43 -6.15
C ASP A 168 -5.92 -11.86 -5.50
N ASN A 169 -5.96 -12.01 -4.16
CA ASN A 169 -7.17 -12.34 -3.39
C ASN A 169 -7.88 -11.11 -2.77
N ALA A 170 -7.25 -9.94 -2.80
CA ALA A 170 -7.72 -8.72 -2.15
C ALA A 170 -8.33 -7.69 -3.14
N VAL A 171 -8.19 -7.87 -4.45
CA VAL A 171 -8.77 -6.94 -5.44
C VAL A 171 -10.31 -6.93 -5.40
N TYR A 172 -10.93 -8.09 -5.14
CA TYR A 172 -12.39 -8.21 -5.13
C TYR A 172 -12.95 -8.29 -3.71
N THR A 173 -14.13 -7.69 -3.53
CA THR A 173 -14.96 -7.88 -2.33
C THR A 173 -15.48 -9.31 -2.28
N ASN A 174 -16.04 -9.70 -1.14
CA ASN A 174 -16.70 -11.00 -1.00
C ASN A 174 -17.93 -11.15 -1.93
N GLU A 175 -18.46 -10.04 -2.45
CA GLU A 175 -19.56 -10.00 -3.42
C GLU A 175 -19.07 -10.05 -4.88
N GLY A 176 -17.75 -10.08 -5.11
CA GLY A 176 -17.14 -10.16 -6.44
C GLY A 176 -16.95 -8.81 -7.15
N GLU A 177 -17.19 -7.69 -6.47
CA GLU A 177 -16.98 -6.35 -7.02
C GLU A 177 -15.54 -5.89 -6.79
N PRO A 178 -14.87 -5.24 -7.77
CA PRO A 178 -13.50 -4.74 -7.59
C PRO A 178 -13.47 -3.56 -6.60
N ILE A 179 -12.58 -3.62 -5.61
CA ILE A 179 -12.43 -2.56 -4.60
C ILE A 179 -11.66 -1.34 -5.13
N SER A 180 -10.80 -1.56 -6.12
CA SER A 180 -9.97 -0.54 -6.75
C SER A 180 -9.94 -0.78 -8.26
N LYS A 181 -10.23 0.27 -9.02
CA LYS A 181 -10.14 0.22 -10.49
C LYS A 181 -8.69 0.10 -10.94
N LYS A 182 -7.75 0.69 -10.20
CA LYS A 182 -6.31 0.57 -10.48
C LYS A 182 -5.87 -0.88 -10.25
N ALA A 183 -6.15 -1.44 -9.08
CA ALA A 183 -5.78 -2.82 -8.74
C ALA A 183 -6.39 -3.86 -9.69
N GLU A 184 -7.65 -3.68 -10.10
CA GLU A 184 -8.31 -4.53 -11.11
C GLU A 184 -7.55 -4.55 -12.43
N LYS A 185 -7.23 -3.37 -12.99
CA LYS A 185 -6.47 -3.27 -14.25
C LYS A 185 -5.09 -3.92 -14.15
N VAL A 186 -4.42 -3.74 -13.00
CA VAL A 186 -3.12 -4.36 -12.74
C VAL A 186 -3.24 -5.89 -12.72
N GLN A 187 -4.24 -6.41 -12.02
CA GLN A 187 -4.49 -7.85 -11.94
C GLN A 187 -4.84 -8.45 -13.30
N GLU A 188 -5.64 -7.77 -14.11
CA GLU A 188 -5.95 -8.20 -15.49
C GLU A 188 -4.69 -8.23 -16.35
N LYS A 189 -3.86 -7.18 -16.27
CA LYS A 189 -2.59 -7.09 -17.00
C LYS A 189 -1.66 -8.25 -16.65
N PHE A 190 -1.48 -8.54 -15.36
CA PHE A 190 -0.64 -9.64 -14.90
C PHE A 190 -1.22 -11.01 -15.27
N SER A 191 -2.53 -11.18 -15.16
CA SER A 191 -3.20 -12.43 -15.53
C SER A 191 -3.03 -12.74 -17.03
N ASN A 192 -3.21 -11.73 -17.88
CA ASN A 192 -2.96 -11.86 -19.32
C ASN A 192 -1.50 -12.19 -19.63
N TYR A 193 -0.57 -11.52 -18.96
CA TYR A 193 0.86 -11.77 -19.16
C TYR A 193 1.28 -13.18 -18.73
N ARG A 194 0.88 -13.62 -17.52
CA ARG A 194 1.13 -14.97 -17.03
C ARG A 194 0.55 -16.04 -17.96
N ARG A 195 -0.62 -15.78 -18.55
CA ARG A 195 -1.22 -16.66 -19.56
C ARG A 195 -0.35 -16.77 -20.82
N ILE A 196 0.24 -15.67 -21.28
CA ILE A 196 1.15 -15.67 -22.44
C ILE A 196 2.45 -16.44 -22.12
N LEU A 197 3.03 -16.23 -20.93
CA LEU A 197 4.24 -16.95 -20.52
C LEU A 197 4.03 -18.46 -20.47
N ARG A 198 2.91 -18.92 -19.90
CA ARG A 198 2.55 -20.35 -19.86
C ARG A 198 2.35 -20.99 -21.23
N MET A 199 2.19 -20.22 -22.30
CA MET A 199 2.10 -20.75 -23.68
C MET A 199 3.47 -20.85 -24.35
N ARG A 200 4.53 -20.29 -23.75
CA ARG A 200 5.90 -20.30 -24.28
C ARG A 200 6.75 -21.44 -23.70
N ASP A 201 6.36 -21.97 -22.55
CA ASP A 201 6.93 -23.15 -21.89
C ASP A 201 6.27 -24.44 -22.39
#